data_AF-A0A365D6V6-F1
#
_entry.id   AF-A0A365D6V6-F1
#
_cell.length_a   1.000
_cell.length_b   1.000
_cell.length_c   1.000
_cell.angle_alpha   90.00
_cell.angle_beta   90.00
_cell.angle_gamma   90.00
#
_symmetry.space_group_name_H-M   'P 1'
#
loop_
_entity.id
_entity.type
_entity.pdbx_description
1 polymer ?
#
loop_
_entity_poly.entity_id
_entity_poly.type
_entity_poly.pdbx_seq_one_letter_code
_entity_poly.pdbx_strand_id
1 'polypeptide(L)'
;MSQLELEKLIPILAAQTTTTRMHGVLSYMDSSGYLAVPGDPEGIRYALSFELTGMVSNLLTVSDPNDRVTPELWWPENRAWLVWSDYDLMGSKIFGSRALIQQVREHPDIETLDWFPDSAH
;
A
#
# COMPACT_ATOMS: atom_id res chain seq x y z
N MET A 1 6.43 4.20 4.02
CA MET A 1 6.90 4.46 2.63
C MET A 1 6.87 5.95 2.36
N SER A 2 7.94 6.52 1.80
CA SER A 2 8.00 7.94 1.43
C SER A 2 7.22 8.24 0.14
N GLN A 3 6.89 9.51 -0.09
CA GLN A 3 6.26 9.94 -1.35
C GLN A 3 7.12 9.59 -2.57
N LEU A 4 8.43 9.79 -2.50
CA LEU A 4 9.35 9.51 -3.61
C LEU A 4 9.30 8.02 -3.98
N GLU A 5 9.41 7.12 -2.99
CA GLU A 5 9.33 5.68 -3.23
C GLU A 5 7.98 5.29 -3.83
N LEU A 6 6.89 5.89 -3.34
CA LEU A 6 5.54 5.62 -3.86
C LEU A 6 5.38 6.07 -5.31
N GLU A 7 5.91 7.24 -5.67
CA GLU A 7 5.94 7.75 -7.04
C GLU A 7 6.71 6.84 -8.00
N LYS A 8 7.76 6.16 -7.51
CA LYS A 8 8.53 5.17 -8.28
C LYS A 8 7.86 3.80 -8.33
N LEU A 9 7.17 3.40 -7.28
CA LEU A 9 6.52 2.10 -7.17
C LEU A 9 5.24 2.03 -8.01
N ILE A 10 4.44 3.10 -8.06
CA ILE A 10 3.14 3.12 -8.76
C ILE A 10 3.25 2.67 -10.23
N PRO A 11 4.18 3.17 -11.07
CA PRO A 11 4.31 2.71 -12.45
C PRO A 11 4.60 1.22 -12.57
N ILE A 12 5.40 0.66 -11.66
CA ILE A 12 5.73 -0.77 -11.64
C ILE A 12 4.47 -1.59 -11.34
N LEU A 13 3.72 -1.21 -10.30
CA LEU A 13 2.48 -1.90 -9.91
C LEU A 13 1.40 -1.79 -11.00
N ALA A 14 1.29 -0.63 -11.65
CA ALA A 14 0.36 -0.39 -12.73
C ALA A 14 0.62 -1.30 -13.94
N ALA A 15 1.89 -1.56 -14.26
CA ALA A 15 2.28 -2.48 -15.33
C ALA A 15 1.96 -3.95 -15.03
N GLN A 16 1.73 -4.30 -13.76
CA GLN A 16 1.51 -5.67 -13.29
C GLN A 16 0.04 -5.98 -12.98
N THR A 17 -0.89 -5.12 -13.43
CA THR A 17 -2.33 -5.33 -13.30
C THR A 17 -3.08 -4.87 -14.56
N THR A 18 -4.25 -5.43 -14.79
CA THR A 18 -5.18 -5.03 -15.86
C THR A 18 -6.29 -4.10 -15.40
N THR A 19 -6.37 -3.81 -14.09
CA THR A 19 -7.41 -2.95 -13.50
C THR A 19 -6.79 -1.67 -12.94
N THR A 20 -7.51 -0.55 -13.05
CA THR A 20 -7.04 0.75 -12.52
C THR A 20 -7.55 1.02 -11.10
N ARG A 21 -8.61 0.33 -10.70
CA ARG A 21 -9.23 0.42 -9.39
C ARG A 21 -8.51 -0.44 -8.36
N MET A 22 -8.18 0.19 -7.25
CA MET A 22 -7.55 -0.40 -6.08
C MET A 22 -8.54 -0.41 -4.92
N HIS A 23 -8.40 -1.42 -4.07
CA HIS A 23 -8.99 -1.45 -2.75
C HIS A 23 -7.89 -1.34 -1.72
N GLY A 24 -8.17 -0.73 -0.57
CA GLY A 24 -7.25 -0.72 0.54
C GLY A 24 -7.93 -0.66 1.90
N VAL A 25 -7.13 -0.81 2.93
CA VAL A 25 -7.53 -0.71 4.34
C VAL A 25 -6.53 0.19 5.05
N LEU A 26 -7.01 1.13 5.85
CA LEU A 26 -6.17 1.97 6.72
C LEU A 26 -5.82 1.23 8.02
N SER A 27 -4.64 1.52 8.57
CA SER A 27 -4.26 1.01 9.89
C SER A 27 -5.19 1.56 10.98
N TYR A 28 -5.40 0.78 12.03
CA TYR A 28 -6.12 1.23 13.21
C TYR A 28 -5.44 2.43 13.89
N MET A 29 -4.11 2.56 13.76
CA MET A 29 -3.34 3.68 14.32
C MET A 29 -3.53 4.98 13.51
N ASP A 30 -3.67 4.85 12.19
CA ASP A 30 -3.95 5.97 11.28
C ASP A 30 -5.41 6.45 11.37
N SER A 31 -6.26 5.69 12.06
CA SER A 31 -7.69 5.94 12.15
C SER A 31 -8.09 6.92 13.27
N SER A 32 -7.14 7.67 13.85
CA SER A 32 -7.30 8.44 15.10
C SER A 32 -8.71 9.03 15.31
N GLY A 33 -9.54 8.31 16.07
CA GLY A 33 -10.53 8.85 17.00
C GLY A 33 -11.83 9.51 16.49
N TYR A 34 -12.09 9.75 15.20
CA TYR A 34 -13.29 10.55 14.82
C TYR A 34 -14.12 10.10 13.60
N LEU A 35 -13.79 9.00 12.93
CA LEU A 35 -14.62 8.45 11.85
C LEU A 35 -15.08 7.01 12.15
N ALA A 36 -15.57 6.79 13.38
CA ALA A 36 -16.39 5.61 13.63
C ALA A 36 -17.69 5.75 12.82
N VAL A 37 -17.90 4.90 11.81
CA VAL A 37 -19.23 4.71 11.23
C VAL A 37 -20.05 3.96 12.28
N PRO A 38 -21.06 4.57 12.93
CA PRO A 38 -21.81 3.88 13.97
C PRO A 38 -22.61 2.73 13.34
N GLY A 39 -22.43 1.50 13.84
CA GLY A 39 -23.34 0.38 13.56
C GLY A 39 -22.80 -0.83 12.80
N ASP A 40 -21.49 -0.93 12.53
CA ASP A 40 -20.91 -2.12 11.89
C ASP A 40 -20.10 -2.95 12.89
N PRO A 41 -20.65 -3.96 13.58
CA PRO A 41 -19.93 -4.74 14.59
C PRO A 41 -19.00 -5.83 14.01
N GLU A 42 -19.02 -6.12 12.71
CA GLU A 42 -18.24 -7.22 12.08
C GLU A 42 -17.31 -6.78 10.93
N GLY A 43 -17.40 -5.55 10.43
CA GLY A 43 -16.78 -5.16 9.17
C GLY A 43 -15.27 -5.01 9.16
N ILE A 44 -14.68 -5.34 8.02
CA ILE A 44 -13.34 -4.93 7.58
C ILE A 44 -13.37 -3.39 7.47
N ARG A 45 -13.08 -2.70 8.58
CA ARG A 45 -13.75 -1.44 8.95
C ARG A 45 -13.42 -0.19 8.13
N TYR A 46 -12.47 -0.22 7.20
CA TYR A 46 -12.12 0.96 6.39
C TYR A 46 -11.68 0.56 4.97
N ALA A 47 -12.49 -0.23 4.28
CA ALA A 47 -12.28 -0.52 2.86
C ALA A 47 -12.41 0.77 2.03
N LEU A 48 -11.28 1.33 1.59
CA LEU A 48 -11.22 2.45 0.66
C LEU A 48 -11.05 1.96 -0.77
N SER A 49 -11.46 2.79 -1.72
CA SER A 49 -11.48 2.47 -3.15
C SER A 49 -10.97 3.67 -3.93
N PHE A 50 -9.92 3.49 -4.72
CA PHE A 50 -9.21 4.59 -5.37
C PHE A 50 -8.61 4.18 -6.71
N GLU A 51 -8.33 5.16 -7.57
CA GLU A 51 -7.55 4.94 -8.79
C GLU A 51 -6.06 4.93 -8.45
N LEU A 52 -5.33 3.93 -8.94
CA LEU A 52 -3.91 3.72 -8.64
C LEU A 52 -3.05 4.96 -8.94
N THR A 53 -3.22 5.57 -10.11
CA THR A 53 -2.45 6.75 -10.53
C THR A 53 -2.86 8.01 -9.77
N GLY A 54 -4.07 8.04 -9.21
CA GLY A 54 -4.54 9.11 -8.34
C GLY A 54 -4.05 8.99 -6.90
N MET A 55 -3.38 7.89 -6.53
CA MET A 55 -3.02 7.59 -5.14
C MET A 55 -2.19 8.70 -4.48
N VAL A 56 -1.08 9.12 -5.10
CA VAL A 56 -0.21 10.17 -4.53
C VAL A 56 -1.00 11.47 -4.33
N SER A 57 -1.75 11.90 -5.35
CA SER A 57 -2.60 13.08 -5.27
C SER A 57 -3.62 12.97 -4.14
N ASN A 58 -4.29 11.83 -4.00
CA ASN A 58 -5.29 11.59 -2.96
C ASN A 58 -4.67 11.61 -1.55
N LEU A 59 -3.47 11.05 -1.37
CA LEU A 59 -2.73 11.10 -0.11
C LEU A 59 -2.34 12.53 0.28
N LEU A 60 -2.03 13.38 -0.69
CA LEU A 60 -1.68 14.78 -0.47
C LEU A 60 -2.90 15.67 -0.14
N THR A 61 -4.12 15.20 -0.43
CA THR A 61 -5.36 15.95 -0.16
C THR A 61 -5.94 15.75 1.24
N VAL A 62 -5.41 14.83 2.06
CA VAL A 62 -5.83 14.70 3.45
C VAL A 62 -5.38 15.95 4.21
N SER A 63 -6.34 16.66 4.79
CA SER A 63 -6.26 18.07 5.18
C SER A 63 -5.30 18.42 6.33
N ASP A 64 -4.63 17.42 6.93
CA ASP A 64 -3.56 17.62 7.91
C ASP A 64 -2.27 16.96 7.37
N PRO A 65 -1.13 17.67 7.32
CA PRO A 65 0.17 17.06 7.01
C PRO A 65 0.53 15.86 7.90
N ASN A 66 -0.02 15.78 9.11
CA ASN A 66 0.13 14.66 10.04
C ASN A 66 -0.80 13.47 9.71
N ASP A 67 -1.84 13.67 8.89
CA ASP A 67 -2.80 12.63 8.47
C ASP A 67 -2.47 12.06 7.08
N ARG A 68 -1.27 12.31 6.56
CA ARG A 68 -0.79 11.76 5.28
C ARG A 68 -0.44 10.28 5.44
N VAL A 69 -1.45 9.43 5.36
CA VAL A 69 -1.32 8.00 5.62
C VAL A 69 -1.57 7.16 4.37
N THR A 70 -0.61 6.31 3.99
CA THR A 70 -0.85 5.30 2.97
C THR A 70 -1.80 4.23 3.52
N PRO A 71 -2.64 3.57 2.69
CA PRO A 71 -3.31 2.35 3.13
C PRO A 71 -2.31 1.34 3.66
N GLU A 72 -2.61 0.76 4.82
CA GLU A 72 -1.83 -0.32 5.43
C GLU A 72 -1.80 -1.52 4.49
N LEU A 73 -2.94 -1.88 3.90
CA LEU A 73 -3.05 -2.93 2.90
C LEU A 73 -3.73 -2.36 1.67
N TRP A 74 -3.22 -2.65 0.48
CA TRP A 74 -3.91 -2.30 -0.76
C TRP A 74 -3.55 -3.19 -1.96
N TRP A 75 -4.52 -3.39 -2.85
CA TRP A 75 -4.46 -4.35 -3.94
C TRP A 75 -5.40 -3.94 -5.11
N PRO A 76 -5.13 -4.39 -6.34
CA PRO A 76 -6.02 -4.18 -7.48
C PRO A 76 -7.25 -5.10 -7.41
N GLU A 77 -8.36 -4.70 -8.04
CA GLU A 77 -9.58 -5.54 -8.17
C GLU A 77 -9.30 -6.99 -8.60
N ASN A 78 -8.37 -7.19 -9.53
CA ASN A 78 -7.98 -8.53 -10.02
C ASN A 78 -7.01 -9.30 -9.09
N ARG A 79 -6.62 -8.75 -7.94
CA ARG A 79 -5.72 -9.35 -6.95
C ARG A 79 -4.33 -9.74 -7.49
N ALA A 80 -3.83 -9.07 -8.53
CA ALA A 80 -2.54 -9.38 -9.13
C ALA A 80 -1.32 -9.18 -8.20
N TRP A 81 -1.46 -8.32 -7.19
CA TRP A 81 -0.43 -8.04 -6.17
C TRP A 81 -1.08 -7.51 -4.89
N LEU A 82 -0.30 -7.42 -3.82
CA LEU A 82 -0.69 -6.80 -2.55
C LEU A 82 0.50 -5.99 -2.03
N VAL A 83 0.26 -4.76 -1.60
CA VAL A 83 1.22 -3.97 -0.85
C VAL A 83 0.73 -3.90 0.60
N TRP A 84 1.65 -4.19 1.52
CA TRP A 84 1.47 -3.96 2.95
C TRP A 84 2.48 -2.90 3.39
N SER A 85 1.98 -1.78 3.92
CA SER A 85 2.78 -0.70 4.50
C SER A 85 2.54 -0.69 6.00
N ASP A 86 3.59 -0.94 6.77
CA ASP A 86 3.50 -0.84 8.22
C ASP A 86 3.52 0.65 8.65
N TYR A 87 2.84 0.95 9.75
CA TYR A 87 2.65 2.32 10.23
C TYR A 87 3.83 2.81 11.09
N ASP A 88 4.54 1.90 11.78
CA ASP A 88 5.68 2.23 12.66
C ASP A 88 7.04 1.66 12.21
N LEU A 89 7.05 0.74 11.25
CA LEU A 89 8.28 0.19 10.66
C LEU A 89 8.63 0.87 9.33
N MET A 90 9.95 1.04 9.11
CA MET A 90 10.52 1.79 7.98
C MET A 90 10.43 1.08 6.61
N GLY A 91 9.48 0.14 6.41
CA GLY A 91 9.44 -0.67 5.19
C GLY A 91 8.05 -1.12 4.79
N SER A 92 7.89 -1.41 3.50
CA SER A 92 6.69 -2.01 2.93
C SER A 92 7.01 -3.40 2.39
N LYS A 93 6.05 -4.33 2.48
CA LYS A 93 6.12 -5.65 1.84
C LYS A 93 5.28 -5.64 0.58
N ILE A 94 5.82 -6.22 -0.49
CA ILE A 94 5.15 -6.35 -1.77
C ILE A 94 5.03 -7.84 -2.08
N PHE A 95 3.81 -8.27 -2.39
CA PHE A 95 3.49 -9.62 -2.82
C PHE A 95 3.00 -9.58 -4.26
N GLY A 96 3.39 -10.55 -5.09
CA GLY A 96 2.88 -10.69 -6.43
C GLY A 96 3.72 -11.63 -7.29
N SER A 97 3.65 -11.45 -8.60
CA SER A 97 4.38 -12.29 -9.55
C SER A 97 5.90 -12.18 -9.39
N ARG A 98 6.64 -13.21 -9.79
CA ARG A 98 8.12 -13.15 -9.84
C ARG A 98 8.61 -11.98 -10.70
N ALA A 99 7.91 -11.67 -11.79
CA ALA A 99 8.24 -10.55 -12.67
C ALA A 99 8.08 -9.21 -11.95
N LEU A 100 7.00 -9.02 -11.18
CA LEU A 100 6.83 -7.84 -10.32
C LEU A 100 7.96 -7.70 -9.32
N ILE A 101 8.24 -8.76 -8.54
CA ILE A 101 9.28 -8.71 -7.51
C ILE A 101 10.66 -8.40 -8.11
N GLN A 102 10.97 -8.97 -9.27
CA GLN A 102 12.23 -8.69 -9.96
C GLN A 102 12.31 -7.23 -10.43
N GLN A 103 11.23 -6.68 -10.99
CA GLN A 103 11.20 -5.27 -11.42
C GLN A 103 11.38 -4.30 -10.25
N VAL A 104 10.77 -4.60 -9.10
CA VAL A 104 10.95 -3.79 -7.88
C VAL A 104 12.41 -3.88 -7.40
N ARG A 105 12.99 -5.08 -7.37
CA ARG A 105 14.39 -5.31 -6.95
C ARG A 105 15.43 -4.64 -7.86
N GLU A 106 15.16 -4.58 -9.16
CA GLU A 106 16.06 -3.97 -10.15
C GLU A 106 15.91 -2.45 -10.23
N HIS A 107 14.93 -1.85 -9.55
CA HIS A 107 14.67 -0.43 -9.64
C HIS A 107 15.72 0.39 -8.87
N PRO A 108 16.46 1.31 -9.51
CA PRO A 108 17.60 2.01 -8.89
C PRO A 108 17.21 2.93 -7.73
N ASP A 109 15.97 3.40 -7.70
CA ASP A 109 15.45 4.32 -6.67
C ASP A 109 14.65 3.60 -5.56
N ILE A 110 14.57 2.26 -5.57
CA ILE A 110 13.82 1.49 -4.56
C ILE A 110 14.78 0.54 -3.87
N GLU A 111 14.97 0.73 -2.56
CA GLU A 111 15.75 -0.20 -1.74
C GLU A 111 14.91 -1.46 -1.43
N THR A 112 15.49 -2.63 -1.64
CA THR A 112 14.82 -3.91 -1.35
C THR A 112 15.69 -4.80 -0.50
N LEU A 113 15.07 -5.47 0.47
CA LEU A 113 15.69 -6.52 1.26
C LEU A 113 14.90 -7.83 1.05
N ASP A 114 15.61 -8.91 0.75
CA ASP A 114 15.01 -10.23 0.71
C ASP A 114 14.86 -10.75 2.14
N TRP A 115 13.62 -10.75 2.65
CA TRP A 115 13.32 -11.32 3.95
C TRP A 115 13.21 -12.83 3.85
N PHE A 116 14.34 -13.52 4.02
CA PHE A 116 14.31 -14.96 4.29
C PHE A 116 14.04 -15.16 5.78
N PRO A 117 13.00 -15.89 6.20
CA PRO A 117 13.10 -16.55 7.50
C PRO A 117 14.33 -17.44 7.42
N ASP A 118 15.25 -17.31 8.37
CA ASP A 118 16.42 -18.18 8.45
C ASP A 118 15.94 -19.62 8.23
N SER A 119 16.44 -20.24 7.15
CA SER A 119 16.36 -21.68 6.98
C SER A 119 17.41 -22.34 7.89
N ALA A 120 17.45 -21.92 9.16
CA ALA A 120 18.36 -22.40 10.17
C ALA A 120 17.56 -23.19 11.21
N HIS A 121 17.73 -24.51 11.09
CA HIS A 121 17.40 -25.59 12.03
C HIS A 121 16.05 -26.29 11.85
#